data_AF-A0A7R9UI57-F1
#
_entry.id   AF-A0A7R9UI57-F1
#
_cell.length_a   1.000
_cell.length_b   1.000
_cell.length_c   1.000
_cell.angle_alpha   90.00
_cell.angle_beta   90.00
_cell.angle_gamma   90.00
#
_symmetry.space_group_name_H-M   'P 1'
#
loop_
_entity.id
_entity.type
_entity.pdbx_description
1 polymer ?
#
loop_
_entity_poly.entity_id
_entity_poly.type
_entity_poly.pdbx_seq_one_letter_code
_entity_poly.pdbx_strand_id
1 'polypeptide(L)'
;VESAALAGAQLDNEQIRGMLQLLTNEAAFLVEAKVQKLLEPLPLDEQNLLRIDSILKVLGVESAADVEKMLGYFLADADDHELIHPNDAIKAIKAFVEDHQRRADAAKGKARAAAQTADEQPGPSREEVEFWARMASIISDKTLRVWNALEKALLKHNELLISRHAKMNDVASLHVQNNELKALLNQYLASRVNEDLICPPTQTIRLDEFASFQNTGPMG
;
A
#
# COMPACT_ATOMS: atom_id res chain seq x y z
N VAL A 1 -3.85 -11.91 51.37
CA VAL A 1 -2.74 -11.91 50.41
C VAL A 1 -3.25 -11.78 48.97
N GLU A 2 -4.28 -12.54 48.56
CA GLU A 2 -4.96 -12.37 47.24
C GLU A 2 -5.49 -10.95 46.97
N SER A 3 -6.10 -10.30 47.97
CA SER A 3 -6.68 -8.96 47.78
C SER A 3 -5.64 -7.84 47.55
N ALA A 4 -4.37 -8.06 47.91
CA ALA A 4 -3.30 -7.09 47.69
C ALA A 4 -2.70 -7.22 46.28
N ALA A 5 -2.62 -8.45 45.74
CA ALA A 5 -2.16 -8.69 44.37
C ALA A 5 -3.18 -8.17 43.33
N LEU A 6 -4.47 -8.30 43.62
CA LEU A 6 -5.55 -7.74 42.81
C LEU A 6 -5.53 -6.19 42.80
N ALA A 7 -5.23 -5.56 43.94
CA ALA A 7 -5.11 -4.11 44.03
C ALA A 7 -3.83 -3.58 43.32
N GLY A 8 -2.70 -4.29 43.45
CA GLY A 8 -1.47 -3.98 42.71
C GLY A 8 -1.67 -4.03 41.20
N ALA A 9 -2.29 -5.10 40.69
CA ALA A 9 -2.58 -5.23 39.26
C ALA A 9 -3.57 -4.16 38.73
N GLN A 10 -4.47 -3.65 39.57
CA GLN A 10 -5.36 -2.54 39.22
C GLN A 10 -4.63 -1.20 39.18
N LEU A 11 -3.72 -0.96 40.13
CA LEU A 11 -2.85 0.22 40.16
C LEU A 11 -1.95 0.25 38.92
N ASP A 12 -1.31 -0.88 38.58
CA ASP A 12 -0.49 -0.99 37.38
C ASP A 12 -1.31 -0.68 36.10
N ASN A 13 -2.57 -1.13 36.03
CA ASN A 13 -3.43 -0.87 34.87
C ASN A 13 -3.79 0.63 34.72
N GLU A 14 -4.10 1.30 35.83
CA GLU A 14 -4.42 2.72 35.84
C GLU A 14 -3.20 3.57 35.49
N GLN A 15 -2.02 3.18 35.99
CA GLN A 15 -0.75 3.84 35.69
C GLN A 15 -0.31 3.62 34.24
N ILE A 16 -0.46 2.41 33.70
CA ILE A 16 -0.20 2.14 32.28
C ILE A 16 -1.13 3.01 31.43
N ARG A 17 -2.42 3.09 31.77
CA ARG A 17 -3.37 3.95 31.05
C ARG A 17 -2.96 5.43 31.11
N GLY A 18 -2.53 5.92 32.28
CA GLY A 18 -2.03 7.28 32.44
C GLY A 18 -0.77 7.56 31.63
N MET A 19 0.20 6.63 31.63
CA MET A 19 1.41 6.71 30.80
C MET A 19 1.07 6.75 29.31
N LEU A 20 0.16 5.89 28.84
CA LEU A 20 -0.26 5.85 27.43
C LEU A 20 -0.96 7.14 26.99
N GLN A 21 -1.73 7.77 27.89
CA GLN A 21 -2.29 9.10 27.64
C GLN A 21 -1.20 10.17 27.56
N LEU A 22 -0.22 10.13 28.46
CA LEU A 22 0.93 11.04 28.44
C LEU A 22 1.74 10.91 27.14
N LEU A 23 1.97 9.68 26.70
CA LEU A 23 2.62 9.38 25.42
C LEU A 23 1.84 9.91 24.23
N THR A 24 0.51 9.75 24.23
CA THR A 24 -0.33 10.23 23.13
C THR A 24 -0.30 11.75 23.00
N ASN A 25 -0.20 12.47 24.12
CA ASN A 25 -0.16 13.93 24.14
C ASN A 25 1.23 14.49 23.79
N GLU A 26 2.29 13.96 24.42
CA GLU A 26 3.65 14.51 24.32
C GLU A 26 4.44 13.94 23.13
N ALA A 27 4.07 12.75 22.64
CA ALA A 27 4.74 12.08 21.53
C ALA A 27 3.89 12.03 20.25
N ALA A 28 2.91 12.93 20.11
CA ALA A 28 2.06 13.05 18.92
C ALA A 28 2.87 13.23 17.61
N PHE A 29 4.09 13.78 17.71
CA PHE A 29 5.00 13.97 16.57
C PHE A 29 5.54 12.65 15.98
N LEU A 30 5.47 11.53 16.71
CA LEU A 30 5.93 10.23 16.24
C LEU A 30 4.93 9.54 15.31
N VAL A 31 3.69 10.02 15.26
CA VAL A 31 2.67 9.49 14.36
C VAL A 31 2.89 10.05 12.95
N GLU A 32 3.02 9.17 11.96
CA GLU A 32 3.23 9.59 10.57
C GLU A 32 2.03 10.40 10.03
N ALA A 33 2.32 11.45 9.26
CA ALA A 33 1.28 12.32 8.68
C ALA A 33 0.27 11.59 7.77
N LYS A 34 0.68 10.47 7.15
CA LYS A 34 -0.22 9.62 6.36
C LYS A 34 -1.16 8.82 7.25
N VAL A 35 -0.65 8.27 8.35
CA VAL A 35 -1.43 7.55 9.36
C VAL A 35 -2.41 8.51 10.02
N GLN A 36 -1.99 9.72 10.36
CA GLN A 36 -2.87 10.73 10.95
C GLN A 36 -4.09 11.06 10.08
N LYS A 37 -3.90 11.24 8.76
CA LYS A 37 -5.00 11.44 7.80
C LYS A 37 -5.96 10.26 7.69
N LEU A 38 -5.46 9.03 7.86
CA LEU A 38 -6.27 7.82 7.85
C LEU A 38 -7.04 7.61 9.16
N LEU A 39 -6.56 8.21 10.26
CA LEU A 39 -7.19 8.14 11.58
C LEU A 39 -8.22 9.26 11.83
N GLU A 40 -8.23 10.34 11.04
CA GLU A 40 -9.21 11.44 11.12
C GLU A 40 -10.68 11.02 10.98
N PRO A 41 -11.07 10.10 10.07
CA PRO A 41 -12.48 9.70 9.92
C PRO A 41 -12.97 8.69 10.97
N LEU A 42 -12.12 8.21 11.87
CA LEU A 42 -12.44 7.15 12.83
C LEU A 42 -12.97 7.70 14.16
N PRO A 43 -13.74 6.90 14.94
CA PRO A 43 -14.13 7.25 16.30
C PRO A 43 -12.91 7.53 17.19
N LEU A 44 -13.07 8.44 18.16
CA LEU A 44 -11.99 8.90 19.04
C LEU A 44 -11.28 7.76 19.78
N ASP A 45 -12.03 6.75 20.19
CA ASP A 45 -11.48 5.59 20.92
C ASP A 45 -10.57 4.73 20.04
N GLU A 46 -10.97 4.49 18.79
CA GLU A 46 -10.15 3.74 17.82
C GLU A 46 -8.93 4.55 17.37
N GLN A 47 -9.10 5.86 17.20
CA GLN A 47 -8.00 6.77 16.90
C GLN A 47 -6.94 6.77 18.01
N ASN A 48 -7.36 6.83 19.27
CA ASN A 48 -6.45 6.83 20.41
C ASN A 48 -5.66 5.52 20.51
N LEU A 49 -6.33 4.37 20.32
CA LEU A 49 -5.66 3.07 20.34
C LEU A 49 -4.62 2.93 19.22
N LEU A 50 -4.98 3.30 17.99
CA LEU A 50 -4.09 3.21 16.83
C LEU A 50 -2.94 4.21 16.88
N ARG A 51 -3.14 5.38 17.50
CA ARG A 51 -2.05 6.33 17.79
C ARG A 51 -1.06 5.75 18.77
N ILE A 52 -1.55 5.18 19.87
CA ILE A 52 -0.72 4.52 20.88
C ILE A 52 0.08 3.38 20.23
N ASP A 53 -0.57 2.51 19.45
CA ASP A 53 0.08 1.40 18.74
C ASP A 53 1.19 1.90 17.80
N SER A 54 0.90 2.94 17.03
CA SER A 54 1.88 3.57 16.13
C SER A 54 3.08 4.14 16.90
N ILE A 55 2.84 4.82 18.02
CA ILE A 55 3.90 5.41 18.86
C ILE A 55 4.77 4.31 19.48
N LEU A 56 4.15 3.28 20.09
CA LEU A 56 4.86 2.17 20.72
C LEU A 56 5.74 1.41 19.71
N LYS A 57 5.21 1.19 18.50
CA LYS A 57 5.94 0.57 17.40
C LYS A 57 7.17 1.37 16.98
N VAL A 58 7.05 2.71 16.88
CA VAL A 58 8.18 3.60 16.56
C VAL A 58 9.22 3.59 17.68
N LEU A 59 8.80 3.48 18.93
CA LEU A 59 9.68 3.36 20.10
C LEU A 59 10.34 1.97 20.24
N GLY A 60 9.92 0.98 19.42
CA GLY A 60 10.44 -0.38 19.43
C GLY A 60 9.91 -1.22 20.59
N VAL A 61 8.74 -0.86 21.13
CA VAL A 61 8.06 -1.59 22.21
C VAL A 61 7.12 -2.62 21.58
N GLU A 62 7.49 -3.90 21.62
CA GLU A 62 6.74 -4.99 20.98
C GLU A 62 6.19 -6.02 22.00
N SER A 63 6.59 -5.92 23.27
CA SER A 63 6.27 -6.88 24.32
C SER A 63 5.66 -6.20 25.55
N ALA A 64 4.78 -6.92 26.26
CA ALA A 64 4.25 -6.49 27.56
C ALA A 64 5.38 -6.19 28.57
N ALA A 65 6.47 -6.96 28.53
CA ALA A 65 7.63 -6.73 29.38
C ALA A 65 8.37 -5.41 29.07
N ASP A 66 8.26 -4.90 27.85
CA ASP A 66 8.87 -3.63 27.47
C ASP A 66 7.98 -2.45 27.87
N VAL A 67 6.66 -2.63 27.86
CA VAL A 67 5.69 -1.67 28.41
C VAL A 67 5.87 -1.51 29.92
N GLU A 68 6.03 -2.60 30.66
CA GLU A 68 6.30 -2.57 32.12
C GLU A 68 7.63 -1.88 32.45
N LYS A 69 8.68 -2.16 31.67
CA LYS A 69 9.97 -1.46 31.83
C LYS A 69 9.82 0.03 31.52
N MET A 70 9.11 0.36 30.45
CA MET A 70 8.86 1.75 30.06
C MET A 70 8.12 2.50 31.17
N LEU A 71 7.12 1.85 31.80
CA LEU A 71 6.42 2.40 32.96
C LEU A 71 7.38 2.77 34.09
N GLY A 72 8.42 1.96 34.34
CA GLY A 72 9.46 2.27 35.32
C GLY A 72 10.24 3.57 35.08
N TYR A 73 10.30 4.08 33.84
CA TYR A 73 10.89 5.39 33.53
C TYR A 73 9.91 6.55 33.69
N PHE A 74 8.61 6.24 33.76
CA PHE A 74 7.52 7.21 33.88
C PHE A 74 7.01 7.37 35.31
N LEU A 75 7.55 6.62 36.27
CA LEU A 75 7.27 6.79 37.69
C LEU A 75 8.30 7.75 38.31
N ALA A 76 7.80 8.76 39.02
CA ALA A 76 8.64 9.76 39.68
C ALA A 76 9.37 9.21 40.92
N ASP A 77 8.68 8.35 41.68
CA ASP A 77 9.20 7.65 42.86
C ASP A 77 8.64 6.21 42.92
N ALA A 78 9.43 5.27 43.48
CA ALA A 78 9.09 3.85 43.52
C ALA A 78 7.91 3.51 44.44
N ASP A 79 7.57 4.41 45.37
CA ASP A 79 6.58 4.18 46.42
C ASP A 79 5.27 4.96 46.22
N ASP A 80 5.30 6.10 45.51
CA ASP A 80 4.14 7.01 45.42
C ASP A 80 3.28 6.82 44.16
N HIS A 81 3.64 5.86 43.30
CA HIS A 81 2.87 5.49 42.10
C HIS A 81 2.52 6.68 41.18
N GLU A 82 3.16 7.84 41.37
CA GLU A 82 2.88 9.09 40.67
C GLU A 82 3.62 9.14 39.33
N LEU A 83 2.87 9.41 38.27
CA LEU A 83 3.41 9.57 36.93
C LEU A 83 4.16 10.91 36.82
N ILE A 84 5.25 10.89 36.05
CA ILE A 84 6.02 12.10 35.77
C ILE A 84 5.18 13.20 35.11
N HIS A 85 5.59 14.44 35.33
CA HIS A 85 4.97 15.60 34.71
C HIS A 85 5.10 15.54 33.18
N PRO A 86 4.11 16.02 32.40
CA PRO A 86 4.15 16.00 30.92
C PRO A 86 5.45 16.56 30.31
N ASN A 87 5.99 17.64 30.87
CA ASN A 87 7.26 18.24 30.41
C ASN A 87 8.47 17.28 30.50
N ASP A 88 8.45 16.28 31.39
CA ASP A 88 9.53 15.32 31.55
C ASP A 88 9.31 14.04 30.74
N ALA A 89 8.14 13.88 30.11
CA ALA A 89 7.79 12.70 29.32
C ALA A 89 8.81 12.44 28.20
N ILE A 90 9.19 13.48 27.45
CA ILE A 90 10.18 13.33 26.36
C ILE A 90 11.54 12.89 26.89
N LYS A 91 11.94 13.35 28.09
CA LYS A 91 13.20 12.97 28.72
C LYS A 91 13.18 11.50 29.13
N ALA A 92 12.06 11.04 29.71
CA ALA A 92 11.84 9.63 30.05
C ALA A 92 11.82 8.73 28.81
N ILE A 93 11.11 9.12 27.74
CA ILE A 93 11.07 8.40 26.46
C ILE A 93 12.48 8.24 25.90
N LYS A 94 13.28 9.33 25.88
CA LYS A 94 14.66 9.27 25.40
C LYS A 94 15.52 8.33 26.24
N ALA A 95 15.43 8.40 27.57
CA ALA A 95 16.18 7.53 28.46
C ALA A 95 15.82 6.04 28.24
N PHE A 96 14.53 5.75 28.07
CA PHE A 96 14.04 4.41 27.74
C PHE A 96 14.60 3.93 26.39
N VAL A 97 14.46 4.73 25.33
CA VAL A 97 14.90 4.35 23.98
C VAL A 97 16.41 4.13 23.93
N GLU A 98 17.20 4.97 24.61
CA GLU A 98 18.65 4.78 24.70
C GLU A 98 19.04 3.47 25.40
N ASP A 99 18.38 3.11 26.51
CA ASP A 99 18.64 1.83 27.18
C ASP A 99 18.17 0.65 26.33
N HIS A 100 17.01 0.78 25.68
CA HIS A 100 16.45 -0.23 24.81
C HIS A 100 17.36 -0.51 23.59
N GLN A 101 17.89 0.53 22.96
CA GLN A 101 18.84 0.42 21.86
C GLN A 101 20.20 -0.11 22.32
N ARG A 102 20.74 0.35 23.47
CA ARG A 102 21.99 -0.19 24.02
C ARG A 102 21.89 -1.68 24.32
N ARG A 103 20.75 -2.16 24.81
CA ARG A 103 20.50 -3.59 25.06
C ARG A 103 20.35 -4.36 23.74
N ALA A 104 19.65 -3.82 22.76
CA ALA A 104 19.54 -4.42 21.44
C ALA A 104 20.91 -4.53 20.74
N ASP A 105 21.73 -3.49 20.85
CA ASP A 105 23.07 -3.44 20.28
C ASP A 105 24.08 -4.28 21.07
N ALA A 106 23.93 -4.41 22.40
CA ALA A 106 24.71 -5.33 23.20
C ALA A 106 24.33 -6.80 22.94
N ALA A 107 23.05 -7.10 22.69
CA ALA A 107 22.58 -8.42 22.27
C ALA A 107 23.11 -8.77 20.86
N LYS A 108 23.02 -7.83 19.91
CA LYS A 108 23.62 -7.96 18.57
C LYS A 108 25.15 -8.02 18.63
N GLY A 109 25.79 -7.28 19.53
CA GLY A 109 27.23 -7.26 19.75
C GLY A 109 27.75 -8.56 20.38
N LYS A 110 27.03 -9.12 21.35
CA LYS A 110 27.29 -10.48 21.87
C LYS A 110 27.02 -11.56 20.83
N ALA A 111 25.97 -11.43 20.02
CA ALA A 111 25.71 -12.33 18.90
C ALA A 111 26.82 -12.26 17.84
N ARG A 112 27.37 -11.07 17.55
CA ARG A 112 28.47 -10.86 16.60
C ARG A 112 29.83 -11.33 17.14
N ALA A 113 30.07 -11.20 18.45
CA ALA A 113 31.25 -11.74 19.12
C ALA A 113 31.20 -13.28 19.27
N ALA A 114 30.01 -13.84 19.54
CA ALA A 114 29.80 -15.30 19.56
C ALA A 114 29.85 -15.92 18.15
N ALA A 115 29.41 -15.19 17.12
CA ALA A 115 29.50 -15.62 15.72
C ALA A 115 30.95 -15.65 15.17
N GLN A 116 31.92 -15.03 15.84
CA GLN A 116 33.34 -15.17 15.47
C GLN A 116 33.98 -16.44 16.06
N THR A 117 33.33 -17.11 17.02
CA THR A 117 33.83 -18.34 17.67
C THR A 117 32.98 -19.58 17.39
N ALA A 118 31.87 -19.45 16.66
CA ALA A 118 31.01 -20.56 16.27
C ALA A 118 30.43 -20.28 14.88
N ASP A 119 31.07 -20.85 13.85
CA ASP A 119 30.54 -20.99 12.48
C ASP A 119 29.41 -22.03 12.42
N GLU A 120 28.50 -21.99 13.39
CA GLU A 120 27.25 -22.75 13.41
C GLU A 120 26.22 -21.85 14.09
N GLN A 121 25.54 -21.03 13.28
CA GLN A 121 24.25 -20.50 13.69
C GLN A 121 23.36 -21.69 14.07
N PRO A 122 22.67 -21.68 15.23
CA PRO A 122 21.56 -22.59 15.40
C PRO A 122 20.58 -22.23 14.29
N GLY A 123 20.38 -23.15 13.35
CA GLY A 123 19.38 -22.99 12.31
C GLY A 123 18.01 -22.69 12.92
N PRO A 124 17.05 -22.18 12.13
CA PRO A 124 15.68 -21.97 12.60
C PRO A 124 15.23 -23.18 13.40
N SER A 125 14.64 -22.92 14.58
CA SER A 125 14.21 -24.00 15.46
C SER A 125 13.40 -25.00 14.64
N ARG A 126 13.54 -26.29 14.91
CA ARG A 126 12.80 -27.32 14.19
C ARG A 126 11.29 -27.00 14.15
N GLU A 127 10.79 -26.40 15.22
CA GLU A 127 9.41 -25.91 15.35
C GLU A 127 9.08 -24.78 14.37
N GLU A 128 10.01 -23.85 14.12
CA GLU A 128 9.87 -22.78 13.13
C GLU A 128 9.86 -23.35 11.71
N VAL A 129 10.77 -24.29 11.41
CA VAL A 129 10.80 -24.96 10.10
C VAL A 129 9.49 -25.71 9.83
N GLU A 130 8.99 -26.45 10.83
CA GLU A 130 7.72 -27.16 10.74
C GLU A 130 6.52 -26.20 10.66
N PHE A 131 6.56 -25.07 11.37
CA PHE A 131 5.55 -24.01 11.29
C PHE A 131 5.49 -23.39 9.90
N TRP A 132 6.63 -22.98 9.33
CA TRP A 132 6.69 -22.41 7.98
C TRP A 132 6.35 -23.43 6.89
N ALA A 133 6.75 -24.69 7.07
CA ALA A 133 6.35 -25.77 6.17
C ALA A 133 4.84 -26.02 6.19
N ARG A 134 4.21 -25.99 7.39
CA ARG A 134 2.74 -26.04 7.52
C ARG A 134 2.09 -24.83 6.87
N MET A 135 2.60 -23.62 7.10
CA MET A 135 2.06 -22.41 6.52
C MET A 135 2.13 -22.43 4.98
N ALA A 136 3.24 -22.89 4.42
CA ALA A 136 3.41 -23.05 2.97
C ALA A 136 2.48 -24.14 2.39
N SER A 137 2.24 -25.23 3.13
CA SER A 137 1.38 -26.34 2.66
C SER A 137 -0.12 -26.02 2.68
N ILE A 138 -0.54 -24.96 3.36
CA ILE A 138 -1.93 -24.46 3.32
C ILE A 138 -2.33 -24.14 1.87
N ILE A 139 -1.38 -23.71 1.04
CA ILE A 139 -1.63 -23.50 -0.38
C ILE A 139 -1.28 -24.79 -1.12
N SER A 140 -2.31 -25.52 -1.56
CA SER A 140 -2.10 -26.74 -2.34
C SER A 140 -1.43 -26.44 -3.69
N ASP A 141 -0.62 -27.39 -4.20
CA ASP A 141 -0.04 -27.31 -5.55
C ASP A 141 -1.09 -27.13 -6.65
N LYS A 142 -2.31 -27.63 -6.43
CA LYS A 142 -3.44 -27.44 -7.34
C LYS A 142 -3.84 -25.96 -7.42
N THR A 143 -3.91 -25.28 -6.28
CA THR A 143 -4.22 -23.84 -6.21
C THR A 143 -3.16 -23.02 -6.92
N LEU A 144 -1.87 -23.34 -6.71
CA LEU A 144 -0.77 -22.68 -7.42
C LEU A 144 -0.84 -22.86 -8.94
N ARG A 145 -1.21 -24.05 -9.43
CA ARG A 145 -1.40 -24.28 -10.87
C ARG A 145 -2.55 -23.44 -11.42
N VAL A 146 -3.66 -23.33 -10.69
CA VAL A 146 -4.80 -22.50 -11.09
C VAL A 146 -4.41 -21.03 -11.12
N TRP A 147 -3.69 -20.54 -10.11
CA TRP A 147 -3.22 -19.15 -10.08
C TRP A 147 -2.25 -18.85 -11.23
N ASN A 148 -1.29 -19.73 -11.51
CA ASN A 148 -0.40 -19.58 -12.66
C ASN A 148 -1.15 -19.60 -14.00
N ALA A 149 -2.17 -20.45 -14.14
CA ALA A 149 -2.99 -20.49 -15.35
C ALA A 149 -3.83 -19.21 -15.50
N LEU A 150 -4.41 -18.71 -14.40
CA LEU A 150 -5.17 -17.48 -14.36
C LEU A 150 -4.29 -16.27 -14.67
N GLU A 151 -3.11 -16.18 -14.07
CA GLU A 151 -2.13 -15.12 -14.34
C GLU A 151 -1.78 -15.07 -15.83
N LYS A 152 -1.43 -16.21 -16.43
CA LYS A 152 -1.15 -16.31 -17.87
C LYS A 152 -2.34 -15.88 -18.72
N ALA A 153 -3.55 -16.27 -18.33
CA ALA A 153 -4.77 -15.89 -19.05
C ALA A 153 -5.04 -14.37 -18.96
N LEU A 154 -4.86 -13.77 -17.78
CA LEU A 154 -5.04 -12.34 -17.56
C LEU A 154 -3.99 -11.51 -18.31
N LEU A 155 -2.73 -11.94 -18.32
CA LEU A 155 -1.67 -11.28 -19.10
C LEU A 155 -1.99 -11.29 -20.59
N LYS A 156 -2.37 -12.45 -21.14
CA LYS A 156 -2.78 -12.57 -22.54
C LYS A 156 -4.02 -11.73 -22.87
N HIS A 157 -4.98 -11.65 -21.94
CA HIS A 157 -6.15 -10.81 -22.14
C HIS A 157 -5.81 -9.32 -22.15
N ASN A 158 -4.90 -8.89 -21.26
CA ASN A 158 -4.41 -7.51 -21.23
C ASN A 158 -3.71 -7.14 -22.56
N GLU A 159 -2.83 -8.01 -23.07
CA GLU A 159 -2.20 -7.82 -24.39
C GLU A 159 -3.24 -7.63 -25.51
N LEU A 160 -4.31 -8.45 -25.50
CA LEU A 160 -5.41 -8.33 -26.46
C LEU A 160 -6.16 -7.00 -26.32
N LEU A 161 -6.40 -6.52 -25.09
CA LEU A 161 -7.05 -5.24 -24.84
C LEU A 161 -6.19 -4.07 -25.34
N ILE A 162 -4.88 -4.10 -25.09
CA ILE A 162 -3.94 -3.09 -25.59
C ILE A 162 -3.92 -3.10 -27.12
N SER A 163 -3.81 -4.28 -27.74
CA SER A 163 -3.83 -4.41 -29.20
C SER A 163 -5.15 -3.91 -29.81
N ARG A 164 -6.28 -4.24 -29.19
CA ARG A 164 -7.61 -3.75 -29.61
C ARG A 164 -7.69 -2.23 -29.49
N HIS A 165 -7.21 -1.67 -28.40
CA HIS A 165 -7.20 -0.22 -28.19
C HIS A 165 -6.37 0.49 -29.26
N ALA A 166 -5.17 -0.02 -29.57
CA ALA A 166 -4.34 0.52 -30.65
C ALA A 166 -5.07 0.52 -32.00
N LYS A 167 -5.66 -0.61 -32.39
CA LYS A 167 -6.43 -0.71 -33.64
C LYS A 167 -7.66 0.21 -33.64
N MET A 168 -8.31 0.39 -32.50
CA MET A 168 -9.45 1.30 -32.38
C MET A 168 -9.03 2.75 -32.64
N ASN A 169 -7.86 3.16 -32.15
CA ASN A 169 -7.30 4.48 -32.42
C ASN A 169 -6.93 4.63 -33.91
N ASP A 170 -6.36 3.59 -34.52
CA ASP A 170 -6.05 3.59 -35.96
C ASP A 170 -7.32 3.75 -36.80
N VAL A 171 -8.38 3.00 -36.48
CA VAL A 171 -9.69 3.10 -37.14
C VAL A 171 -10.28 4.50 -36.97
N ALA A 172 -10.20 5.08 -35.77
CA ALA A 172 -10.69 6.44 -35.52
C ALA A 172 -9.90 7.47 -36.36
N SER A 173 -8.57 7.36 -36.41
CA SER A 173 -7.70 8.21 -37.23
C SER A 173 -8.03 8.10 -38.72
N LEU A 174 -8.16 6.88 -39.24
CA LEU A 174 -8.58 6.64 -40.63
C LEU A 174 -9.95 7.23 -40.93
N HIS A 175 -10.88 7.18 -39.98
CA HIS A 175 -12.21 7.74 -40.15
C HIS A 175 -12.17 9.28 -40.24
N VAL A 176 -11.36 9.92 -39.41
CA VAL A 176 -11.10 11.38 -39.48
C VAL A 176 -10.51 11.74 -40.85
N GLN A 177 -9.45 11.05 -41.28
CA GLN A 177 -8.83 11.29 -42.59
C GLN A 177 -9.82 11.07 -43.75
N ASN A 178 -10.65 10.03 -43.69
CA ASN A 178 -11.65 9.77 -44.71
C ASN A 178 -12.70 10.89 -44.77
N ASN A 179 -13.11 11.42 -43.62
CA ASN A 179 -14.04 12.55 -43.55
C ASN A 179 -13.41 13.85 -44.09
N GLU A 180 -12.13 14.10 -43.80
CA GLU A 180 -11.38 15.23 -44.37
C GLU A 180 -11.26 15.13 -45.89
N LEU A 181 -10.90 13.95 -46.41
CA LEU A 181 -10.81 13.72 -47.85
C LEU A 181 -12.17 13.91 -48.54
N LYS A 182 -13.26 13.42 -47.93
CA LYS A 182 -14.62 13.66 -48.42
C LYS A 182 -14.98 15.14 -48.40
N ALA A 183 -14.62 15.87 -47.35
CA ALA A 183 -14.86 17.31 -47.25
C ALA A 183 -14.08 18.09 -48.32
N LEU A 184 -12.80 17.76 -48.53
CA LEU A 184 -11.95 18.35 -49.57
C LEU A 184 -12.47 18.03 -50.98
N LEU A 185 -12.92 16.79 -51.21
CA LEU A 185 -13.55 16.40 -52.47
C LEU A 185 -14.83 17.20 -52.72
N ASN A 186 -15.71 17.31 -51.72
CA ASN A 186 -16.93 18.11 -51.83
C ASN A 186 -16.60 19.58 -52.11
N GLN A 187 -15.58 20.14 -51.47
CA GLN A 187 -15.10 21.49 -51.72
C GLN A 187 -14.57 21.66 -53.15
N TYR A 188 -13.82 20.68 -53.67
CA TYR A 188 -13.32 20.70 -55.05
C TYR A 188 -14.47 20.60 -56.07
N LEU A 189 -15.42 19.70 -55.84
CA LEU A 189 -16.60 19.51 -56.69
C LEU A 189 -17.47 20.77 -56.74
N ALA A 190 -17.60 21.48 -55.61
CA ALA A 190 -18.36 22.73 -55.50
C ALA A 190 -17.57 23.98 -55.93
N SER A 191 -16.30 23.84 -56.35
CA SER A 191 -15.50 24.98 -56.78
C SER A 191 -15.96 25.51 -58.14
N ARG A 192 -16.07 26.84 -58.27
CA ARG A 192 -16.54 27.50 -59.50
C ARG A 192 -15.67 27.23 -60.72
N VAL A 193 -14.38 26.94 -60.51
CA VAL A 193 -13.43 26.56 -61.58
C VAL A 193 -13.92 25.34 -62.34
N ASN A 194 -14.64 24.43 -61.67
CA ASN A 194 -15.24 23.24 -62.28
C ASN A 194 -16.39 23.60 -63.24
N GLU A 195 -17.10 24.71 -63.01
CA GLU A 195 -18.17 25.20 -63.89
C GLU A 195 -17.60 25.99 -65.09
N ASP A 196 -16.41 26.57 -64.94
CA ASP A 196 -15.72 27.36 -65.99
C ASP A 196 -15.01 26.48 -67.04
N LEU A 197 -14.91 25.16 -66.81
CA LEU A 197 -14.24 24.19 -67.67
C LEU A 197 -15.19 23.60 -68.72
N ILE A 198 -14.79 23.62 -70.00
CA ILE A 198 -15.57 23.08 -71.14
C ILE A 198 -15.86 21.58 -70.99
N CYS A 199 -15.02 20.84 -70.26
CA CYS A 199 -15.25 19.46 -69.85
C CYS A 199 -14.87 19.33 -68.36
N PRO A 200 -15.85 19.30 -67.44
CA PRO A 200 -15.55 19.19 -66.02
C PRO A 200 -15.05 17.78 -65.67
N PRO A 201 -14.05 17.63 -64.77
CA PRO A 201 -13.53 16.33 -64.32
C PRO A 201 -14.59 15.35 -63.78
N THR A 202 -15.75 15.85 -63.33
CA THR A 202 -16.90 15.02 -62.94
C THR A 202 -17.51 14.21 -64.07
N GLN A 203 -17.33 14.62 -65.33
CA GLN A 203 -17.81 13.88 -66.51
C GLN A 203 -16.83 12.81 -66.99
N THR A 204 -15.53 12.95 -66.68
CA THR A 204 -14.50 11.97 -67.03
C THR A 204 -14.32 10.90 -65.93
N ILE A 205 -14.57 11.23 -64.67
CA ILE A 205 -14.56 10.27 -63.55
C ILE A 205 -15.96 9.64 -63.44
N ARG A 206 -16.12 8.37 -63.86
CA ARG A 206 -17.38 7.62 -63.70
C ARG A 206 -17.67 7.34 -62.22
N LEU A 207 -18.35 8.26 -61.54
CA LEU A 207 -18.80 8.06 -60.16
C LEU A 207 -19.93 7.02 -60.06
N ASP A 208 -20.64 6.75 -61.16
CA ASP A 208 -21.73 5.76 -61.24
C ASP A 208 -21.26 4.32 -60.96
N GLU A 209 -20.01 3.98 -61.25
CA GLU A 209 -19.44 2.65 -61.04
C GLU A 209 -19.14 2.35 -59.56
N PHE A 210 -19.02 3.40 -58.72
CA PHE A 210 -18.81 3.26 -57.28
C PHE A 210 -20.10 3.15 -56.48
N ALA A 211 -21.24 3.63 -57.01
CA ALA A 211 -22.54 3.54 -56.35
C ALA A 211 -23.04 2.08 -56.23
N SER A 212 -22.63 1.19 -57.14
CA SER A 212 -23.00 -0.24 -57.09
C SER A 212 -22.33 -1.01 -55.94
N PHE A 213 -21.23 -0.50 -55.36
CA PHE A 213 -20.51 -1.18 -54.27
C PHE A 213 -21.06 -0.86 -52.87
N GLN A 214 -21.93 0.14 -52.70
CA GLN A 214 -22.51 0.47 -51.39
C GLN A 214 -23.79 -0.34 -51.07
N ASN A 215 -24.32 -1.13 -52.01
CA ASN A 215 -25.59 -1.84 -51.83
C ASN A 215 -25.46 -3.32 -51.41
N THR A 216 -24.27 -3.82 -51.07
CA THR A 216 -24.11 -5.13 -50.44
C THR A 216 -24.05 -4.97 -48.93
N GLY A 217 -25.22 -4.87 -48.30
CA GLY A 217 -25.37 -4.89 -46.84
C GLY A 217 -24.86 -6.19 -46.21
N PRO A 218 -24.66 -6.22 -44.88
CA PRO A 218 -24.06 -7.36 -44.19
C PRO A 218 -25.04 -8.54 -44.24
N MET A 219 -24.61 -9.65 -44.86
CA MET A 219 -25.26 -10.94 -44.66
C MET A 219 -25.01 -11.38 -43.21
N GLY A 220 -26.09 -11.68 -42.49
CA GLY A 220 -26.09 -12.13 -41.10
C GLY A 220 -25.44 -13.48 -40.87
#